data_AF-F4R2Y8-F1
#
_entry.id   AF-F4R2Y8-F1
#
_cell.length_a   1.000
_cell.length_b   1.000
_cell.length_c   1.000
_cell.angle_alpha   90.00
_cell.angle_beta   90.00
_cell.angle_gamma   90.00
#
_symmetry.space_group_name_H-M   'P 1'
#
loop_
_entity.id
_entity.type
_entity.pdbx_description
1 polymer ?
#
loop_
_entity_poly.entity_id
_entity_poly.type
_entity_poly.pdbx_seq_one_letter_code
_entity_poly.pdbx_strand_id
1 'polypeptide(L)'
;MAEVLVLEDNGKSYEGGLLSDVTYRFFNHGYLLTTSMYCEKLERFVPVLLSWINGLSKAHYKVHFKTLLVQISTTSKSDKQKRRLCEQVVDFSQAQKVGFMEAYMEVFDVDRDKALSKLHGCKQHFSQAITRIKNNCNIVRFDLKDIWVEKCMALLEPNTLGKTLDDKFAKLYFTFPNAKRWLDWWCIADTQSMLFPGRKRMPLDDPPLNADESKEDEPEPQRRKGSNNRPELHSTTNGQESMHRVYYLLCKGKCGVIPGLIQLLAFVQSLERDFHNTRIGVLITYGSSQKNWEELVKGLKMKKPTKRRYLENDGRPPDTTDELLGNIKTKSAKGRAKQVAKGPGRPRGSQNINRAPLTTYQSYTKGIQPGTKNRCWQSATLESLYALFGPLWSLNASVNGTGLVHLLYNHLTKRSTAQLEGKNLSKSLSAHQNTIHKALTKLSPTSYIPDQFASADQFMEKLVHPGPNSLRPFFEIPIVKTYSCPVNAGHTYSKSSSIACIQIFPYKFVEAGLSYGDLGQLIDQMTTDGISTDSGLVCRRCHPETKEEKDAYIDADIVLLSA
;
A
#
# COMPACT_ATOMS: atom_id res chain seq x y z
N MET A 1 11.91 25.58 -8.36
CA MET A 1 12.64 25.97 -7.12
C MET A 1 13.95 25.21 -6.94
N ALA A 2 14.31 24.26 -7.82
CA ALA A 2 15.60 23.56 -7.79
C ALA A 2 16.80 24.53 -7.86
N GLU A 3 16.64 25.66 -8.58
CA GLU A 3 17.63 26.73 -8.64
C GLU A 3 18.03 27.28 -7.26
N VAL A 4 17.12 27.24 -6.27
CA VAL A 4 17.38 27.73 -4.92
C VAL A 4 18.46 26.90 -4.21
N LEU A 5 18.58 25.61 -4.55
CA LEU A 5 19.63 24.74 -4.00
C LEU A 5 21.04 25.19 -4.40
N VAL A 6 21.17 25.83 -5.58
CA VAL A 6 22.48 26.22 -6.11
C VAL A 6 22.85 27.67 -5.86
N LEU A 7 21.91 28.48 -5.35
CA LEU A 7 22.14 29.89 -5.07
C LEU A 7 23.30 30.10 -4.09
N GLU A 8 24.00 31.20 -4.30
CA GLU A 8 24.95 31.79 -3.37
C GLU A 8 24.52 33.23 -3.13
N ASP A 9 24.36 33.62 -1.88
CA ASP A 9 24.08 35.01 -1.51
C ASP A 9 25.38 35.61 -0.96
N ASN A 10 25.89 36.66 -1.60
CA ASN A 10 27.17 37.29 -1.25
C ASN A 10 28.35 36.30 -1.14
N GLY A 11 28.41 35.28 -2.02
CA GLY A 11 29.45 34.26 -2.02
C GLY A 11 29.33 33.21 -0.90
N LYS A 12 28.25 33.23 -0.11
CA LYS A 12 27.95 32.22 0.90
C LYS A 12 26.89 31.25 0.37
N SER A 13 27.20 29.96 0.45
CA SER A 13 26.24 28.89 0.19
C SER A 13 25.36 28.66 1.42
N TYR A 14 24.17 28.12 1.22
CA TYR A 14 23.27 27.78 2.31
C TYR A 14 23.86 26.72 3.25
N GLU A 15 23.81 26.98 4.56
CA GLU A 15 24.33 26.10 5.62
C GLU A 15 23.25 25.64 6.63
N GLY A 16 21.98 25.98 6.37
CA GLY A 16 20.88 25.74 7.33
C GLY A 16 20.36 24.30 7.40
N GLY A 17 20.86 23.41 6.53
CA GLY A 17 20.40 22.05 6.38
C GLY A 17 19.01 21.96 5.71
N LEU A 18 18.74 20.84 5.05
CA LEU A 18 17.46 20.60 4.41
C LEU A 18 16.51 19.87 5.36
N LEU A 19 15.21 20.20 5.30
CA LEU A 19 14.19 19.58 6.13
C LEU A 19 13.39 18.58 5.30
N SER A 20 13.25 17.34 5.74
CA SER A 20 12.48 16.31 5.02
C SER A 20 11.36 15.71 5.88
N ASP A 21 10.09 15.84 5.45
CA ASP A 21 8.93 15.28 6.18
C ASP A 21 7.82 14.80 5.22
N VAL A 22 6.96 13.91 5.74
CA VAL A 22 5.85 13.29 5.02
C VAL A 22 4.52 13.95 5.35
N THR A 23 3.84 14.47 4.33
CA THR A 23 2.45 14.90 4.42
C THR A 23 1.48 13.75 4.13
N TYR A 24 0.87 13.22 5.18
CA TYR A 24 0.06 11.98 5.13
C TYR A 24 -1.32 12.11 4.46
N ARG A 25 -1.88 13.32 4.35
CA ARG A 25 -3.27 13.51 3.92
C ARG A 25 -3.42 14.28 2.62
N PHE A 26 -2.31 14.67 1.97
CA PHE A 26 -2.39 15.44 0.74
C PHE A 26 -3.04 14.64 -0.38
N PHE A 27 -2.50 13.45 -0.69
CA PHE A 27 -3.06 12.53 -1.69
C PHE A 27 -4.09 11.57 -1.11
N ASN A 28 -4.99 11.08 -1.96
CA ASN A 28 -5.97 10.03 -1.62
C ASN A 28 -5.25 8.68 -1.42
N HIS A 29 -4.29 8.40 -2.31
CA HIS A 29 -3.44 7.23 -2.36
C HIS A 29 -1.97 7.65 -2.37
N GLY A 30 -1.14 6.96 -1.58
CA GLY A 30 0.25 7.34 -1.35
C GLY A 30 0.41 8.54 -0.41
N TYR A 31 1.64 9.03 -0.33
CA TYR A 31 2.08 10.09 0.55
C TYR A 31 2.86 11.13 -0.24
N LEU A 32 2.82 12.38 0.22
CA LEU A 32 3.70 13.43 -0.29
C LEU A 32 4.90 13.52 0.64
N LEU A 33 6.10 13.25 0.11
CA LEU A 33 7.37 13.48 0.80
C LEU A 33 7.98 14.77 0.25
N THR A 34 8.28 15.70 1.15
CA THR A 34 8.80 17.02 0.81
C THR A 34 10.16 17.20 1.46
N THR A 35 11.16 17.55 0.65
CA THR A 35 12.39 18.22 1.12
C THR A 35 12.22 19.73 0.93
N SER A 36 12.43 20.51 1.99
CA SER A 36 12.33 21.97 1.99
C SER A 36 13.65 22.62 2.42
N MET A 37 13.90 23.82 1.89
CA MET A 37 15.04 24.69 2.19
C MET A 37 14.52 26.06 2.62
N TYR A 38 15.20 26.73 3.56
CA TYR A 38 14.88 28.13 3.86
C TYR A 38 15.48 29.05 2.79
N CYS A 39 14.65 29.91 2.21
CA CYS A 39 15.08 30.90 1.22
C CYS A 39 15.07 32.28 1.87
N GLU A 40 16.26 32.86 2.11
CA GLU A 40 16.41 34.17 2.74
C GLU A 40 15.74 35.28 1.92
N LYS A 41 15.86 35.26 0.59
CA LYS A 41 15.22 36.25 -0.29
C LYS A 41 13.69 36.26 -0.15
N LEU A 42 13.07 35.10 0.06
CA LEU A 42 11.62 34.97 0.24
C LEU A 42 11.21 34.98 1.72
N GLU A 43 12.17 35.02 2.62
CA GLU A 43 12.02 34.87 4.08
C GLU A 43 11.15 33.66 4.50
N ARG A 44 11.16 32.58 3.70
CA ARG A 44 10.29 31.42 3.92
C ARG A 44 10.91 30.10 3.49
N PHE A 45 10.38 29.02 4.05
CA PHE A 45 10.68 27.67 3.58
C PHE A 45 10.02 27.43 2.23
N VAL A 46 10.80 26.88 1.30
CA VAL A 46 10.37 26.52 -0.05
C VAL A 46 10.67 25.05 -0.32
N PRO A 47 9.80 24.34 -1.05
CA PRO A 47 10.06 22.96 -1.42
C PRO A 47 11.12 22.93 -2.52
N VAL A 48 12.18 22.16 -2.29
CA VAL A 48 13.26 21.93 -3.27
C VAL A 48 13.12 20.58 -3.96
N LEU A 49 12.45 19.62 -3.31
CA LEU A 49 12.05 18.35 -3.90
C LEU A 49 10.69 17.91 -3.36
N LEU A 50 9.80 17.54 -4.25
CA LEU A 50 8.50 16.95 -3.95
C LEU A 50 8.45 15.56 -4.57
N SER A 51 7.99 14.57 -3.81
CA SER A 51 7.81 13.22 -4.33
C SER A 51 6.51 12.62 -3.86
N TRP A 52 5.80 12.02 -4.80
CA TRP A 52 4.72 11.10 -4.48
C TRP A 52 5.32 9.71 -4.23
N ILE A 53 5.00 9.10 -3.09
CA ILE A 53 5.46 7.75 -2.72
C ILE A 53 4.27 6.86 -2.35
N ASN A 54 4.25 5.61 -2.82
CA ASN A 54 3.17 4.65 -2.56
C ASN A 54 3.35 3.86 -1.23
N GLY A 55 4.32 4.24 -0.42
CA GLY A 55 4.67 3.56 0.82
C GLY A 55 5.72 4.32 1.61
N LEU A 56 6.03 3.83 2.81
CA LEU A 56 6.99 4.44 3.76
C LEU A 56 8.12 3.47 4.11
N SER A 57 8.45 2.54 3.20
CA SER A 57 9.60 1.65 3.40
C SER A 57 10.92 2.38 3.14
N LYS A 58 12.03 1.84 3.63
CA LYS A 58 13.37 2.37 3.37
C LYS A 58 13.65 2.60 1.88
N ALA A 59 13.13 1.72 1.00
CA ALA A 59 13.30 1.85 -0.45
C ALA A 59 12.63 3.11 -1.01
N HIS A 60 11.45 3.49 -0.50
CA HIS A 60 10.75 4.70 -0.92
C HIS A 60 11.56 5.96 -0.53
N TYR A 61 12.06 6.01 0.71
CA TYR A 61 12.89 7.11 1.18
C TYR A 61 14.23 7.17 0.43
N LYS A 62 14.85 6.03 0.17
CA LYS A 62 16.11 5.94 -0.59
C LYS A 62 15.99 6.59 -1.96
N VAL A 63 14.92 6.32 -2.71
CA VAL A 63 14.71 6.93 -4.04
C VAL A 63 14.61 8.46 -3.94
N HIS A 64 13.85 8.99 -2.97
CA HIS A 64 13.72 10.43 -2.77
C HIS A 64 15.08 11.09 -2.47
N PHE A 65 15.81 10.55 -1.49
CA PHE A 65 17.11 11.10 -1.10
C PHE A 65 18.17 10.90 -2.17
N LYS A 66 18.19 9.76 -2.88
CA LYS A 66 19.13 9.56 -3.99
C LYS A 66 18.94 10.62 -5.07
N THR A 67 17.70 10.90 -5.47
CA THR A 67 17.40 11.96 -6.45
C THR A 67 17.93 13.32 -5.98
N LEU A 68 17.69 13.69 -4.72
CA LEU A 68 18.18 14.93 -4.14
C LEU A 68 19.73 14.99 -4.12
N LEU A 69 20.38 13.92 -3.66
CA LEU A 69 21.83 13.88 -3.49
C LEU A 69 22.57 13.85 -4.82
N VAL A 70 22.04 13.14 -5.83
CA VAL A 70 22.55 13.20 -7.20
C VAL A 70 22.43 14.61 -7.77
N GLN A 71 21.32 15.30 -7.49
CA GLN A 71 21.17 16.70 -7.91
C GLN A 71 22.18 17.62 -7.23
N ILE A 72 22.54 17.37 -5.97
CA ILE A 72 23.57 18.14 -5.25
C ILE A 72 24.98 17.81 -5.76
N SER A 73 25.26 16.52 -6.04
CA SER A 73 26.61 16.08 -6.45
C SER A 73 27.00 16.63 -7.83
N THR A 74 26.03 16.83 -8.73
CA THR A 74 26.24 17.38 -10.08
C THR A 74 26.39 18.91 -10.12
N THR A 75 26.23 19.60 -8.99
CA THR A 75 26.41 21.06 -8.94
C THR A 75 27.88 21.47 -9.10
N SER A 76 28.13 22.71 -9.55
CA SER A 76 29.47 23.30 -9.62
C SER A 76 30.04 23.74 -8.26
N LYS A 77 29.32 23.47 -7.15
CA LYS A 77 29.75 23.82 -5.80
C LYS A 77 30.99 23.02 -5.38
N SER A 78 31.80 23.60 -4.49
CA SER A 78 32.93 22.89 -3.88
C SER A 78 32.46 21.69 -3.05
N ASP A 79 33.34 20.70 -2.85
CA ASP A 79 33.02 19.52 -2.04
C ASP A 79 32.60 19.87 -0.60
N LYS A 80 33.18 20.93 -0.04
CA LYS A 80 32.79 21.44 1.28
C LYS A 80 31.34 21.95 1.28
N GLN A 81 30.95 22.71 0.26
CA GLN A 81 29.59 23.23 0.13
C GLN A 81 28.59 22.11 -0.17
N LYS A 82 28.94 21.15 -1.05
CA LYS A 82 28.12 19.96 -1.32
C LYS A 82 27.86 19.16 -0.05
N ARG A 83 28.92 18.87 0.72
CA ARG A 83 28.81 18.15 2.01
C ARG A 83 27.88 18.84 3.00
N ARG A 84 27.89 20.18 3.06
CA ARG A 84 26.99 20.97 3.91
C ARG A 84 25.55 20.94 3.42
N LEU A 85 25.33 21.08 2.11
CA LEU A 85 23.99 21.06 1.52
C LEU A 85 23.30 19.69 1.65
N CYS A 86 24.08 18.62 1.78
CA CYS A 86 23.57 17.27 2.04
C CYS A 86 23.08 17.05 3.47
N GLU A 87 23.32 17.96 4.42
CA GLU A 87 22.87 17.80 5.80
C GLU A 87 21.34 17.84 5.87
N GLN A 88 20.75 16.81 6.48
CA GLN A 88 19.31 16.68 6.62
C GLN A 88 18.90 16.72 8.08
N VAL A 89 17.87 17.50 8.37
CA VAL A 89 17.12 17.37 9.61
C VAL A 89 15.92 16.49 9.32
N VAL A 90 15.88 15.33 9.98
CA VAL A 90 14.85 14.30 9.78
C VAL A 90 14.05 14.09 11.07
N ASP A 91 12.87 13.48 10.92
CA ASP A 91 12.17 12.92 12.06
C ASP A 91 12.86 11.62 12.53
N PHE A 92 12.39 11.07 13.65
CA PHE A 92 12.98 9.86 14.23
C PHE A 92 12.45 8.56 13.58
N SER A 93 12.03 8.61 12.31
CA SER A 93 11.63 7.43 11.52
C SER A 93 12.84 6.59 11.14
N GLN A 94 12.85 5.33 11.54
CA GLN A 94 13.94 4.40 11.20
C GLN A 94 14.03 4.16 9.69
N ALA A 95 12.87 4.08 9.00
CA ALA A 95 12.83 3.88 7.56
C ALA A 95 13.39 5.10 6.80
N GLN A 96 13.13 6.31 7.28
CA GLN A 96 13.69 7.54 6.69
C GLN A 96 15.20 7.62 6.90
N LYS A 97 15.66 7.34 8.13
CA LYS A 97 17.09 7.30 8.49
C LYS A 97 17.87 6.29 7.65
N VAL A 98 17.39 5.05 7.57
CA VAL A 98 18.05 4.00 6.78
C VAL A 98 18.00 4.33 5.28
N GLY A 99 16.86 4.82 4.79
CA GLY A 99 16.73 5.23 3.39
C GLY A 99 17.70 6.36 3.00
N PHE A 100 17.90 7.34 3.87
CA PHE A 100 18.89 8.39 3.65
C PHE A 100 20.32 7.83 3.66
N MET A 101 20.69 7.03 4.66
CA MET A 101 22.03 6.45 4.73
C MET A 101 22.36 5.62 3.49
N GLU A 102 21.45 4.73 3.08
CA GLU A 102 21.64 3.92 1.87
C GLU A 102 21.77 4.78 0.61
N ALA A 103 21.04 5.90 0.52
CA ALA A 103 21.17 6.83 -0.61
C ALA A 103 22.49 7.60 -0.59
N TYR A 104 22.95 8.06 0.58
CA TYR A 104 24.18 8.82 0.71
C TYR A 104 25.43 7.97 0.43
N MET A 105 25.46 6.75 0.98
CA MET A 105 26.52 5.79 0.70
C MET A 105 26.60 5.47 -0.80
N GLU A 106 25.45 5.31 -1.47
CA GLU A 106 25.42 5.00 -2.91
C GLU A 106 25.87 6.17 -3.79
N VAL A 107 25.57 7.42 -3.42
CA VAL A 107 25.91 8.60 -4.23
C VAL A 107 27.36 9.05 -4.03
N PHE A 108 27.90 8.95 -2.82
CA PHE A 108 29.21 9.48 -2.47
C PHE A 108 30.28 8.42 -2.19
N ASP A 109 29.92 7.13 -2.25
CA ASP A 109 30.81 6.00 -1.97
C ASP A 109 31.55 6.13 -0.63
N VAL A 110 30.76 6.21 0.44
CA VAL A 110 31.27 6.42 1.81
C VAL A 110 30.73 5.40 2.80
N ASP A 111 31.42 5.29 3.93
CA ASP A 111 31.01 4.45 5.05
C ASP A 111 29.72 4.94 5.73
N ARG A 112 29.06 4.01 6.41
CA ARG A 112 27.80 4.24 7.13
C ARG A 112 27.90 5.35 8.18
N ASP A 113 28.99 5.44 8.91
CA ASP A 113 29.16 6.45 9.98
C ASP A 113 29.26 7.87 9.42
N LYS A 114 29.91 8.02 8.25
CA LYS A 114 29.95 9.30 7.53
C LYS A 114 28.55 9.69 7.05
N ALA A 115 27.77 8.75 6.53
CA ALA A 115 26.39 9.00 6.14
C ALA A 115 25.51 9.40 7.34
N LEU A 116 25.68 8.73 8.49
CA LEU A 116 24.97 9.06 9.73
C LEU A 116 25.32 10.46 10.24
N SER A 117 26.58 10.90 10.09
CA SER A 117 27.00 12.23 10.53
C SER A 117 26.29 13.39 9.82
N LYS A 118 25.65 13.14 8.67
CA LYS A 118 24.85 14.13 7.92
C LYS A 118 23.38 14.18 8.33
N LEU A 119 22.96 13.31 9.25
CA LEU A 119 21.60 13.31 9.80
C LEU A 119 21.55 13.99 11.15
N HIS A 120 20.62 14.92 11.28
CA HIS A 120 20.33 15.63 12.52
C HIS A 120 18.89 15.35 12.96
N GLY A 121 18.70 15.19 14.27
CA GLY A 121 17.40 14.93 14.88
C GLY A 121 16.65 16.24 15.13
N CYS A 122 15.34 16.22 14.88
CA CYS A 122 14.50 17.38 15.15
C CYS A 122 14.21 17.59 16.65
N LYS A 123 14.64 18.73 17.24
CA LYS A 123 14.37 19.05 18.66
C LYS A 123 12.88 19.17 18.96
N GLN A 124 12.08 19.70 18.04
CA GLN A 124 10.63 19.84 18.23
C GLN A 124 9.92 18.48 18.34
N HIS A 125 10.34 17.49 17.55
CA HIS A 125 9.80 16.12 17.65
C HIS A 125 10.15 15.49 19.01
N PHE A 126 11.35 15.74 19.52
CA PHE A 126 11.74 15.33 20.87
C PHE A 126 10.87 16.03 21.95
N SER A 127 10.67 17.35 21.86
CA SER A 127 9.78 18.11 22.77
C SER A 127 8.33 17.59 22.73
N GLN A 128 7.82 17.25 21.55
CA GLN A 128 6.50 16.64 21.41
C GLN A 128 6.45 15.25 22.05
N ALA A 129 7.51 14.44 21.93
CA ALA A 129 7.59 13.13 22.58
C ALA A 129 7.62 13.26 24.11
N ILE A 130 8.39 14.21 24.65
CA ILE A 130 8.40 14.56 26.09
C ILE A 130 6.99 14.91 26.54
N THR A 131 6.28 15.77 25.79
CA THR A 131 4.91 16.21 26.12
C THR A 131 3.92 15.05 26.12
N ARG A 132 4.05 14.07 25.21
CA ARG A 132 3.18 12.88 25.20
C ARG A 132 3.37 12.04 26.46
N ILE A 133 4.62 11.81 26.88
CA ILE A 133 4.93 11.02 28.08
C ILE A 133 4.57 11.79 29.35
N LYS A 134 4.80 13.12 29.39
CA LYS A 134 4.36 14.00 30.48
C LYS A 134 2.87 13.79 30.79
N ASN A 135 2.05 13.60 29.76
CA ASN A 135 0.61 13.44 29.91
C ASN A 135 0.18 12.01 30.23
N ASN A 136 1.09 11.04 30.26
CA ASN A 136 0.81 9.65 30.63
C ASN A 136 1.07 9.42 32.13
N CYS A 137 0.02 9.52 32.93
CA CYS A 137 0.09 9.41 34.40
C CYS A 137 0.63 8.06 34.92
N ASN A 138 0.60 7.00 34.10
CA ASN A 138 1.15 5.69 34.48
C ASN A 138 2.69 5.65 34.38
N ILE A 139 3.28 6.60 33.66
CA ILE A 139 4.72 6.68 33.41
C ILE A 139 5.32 7.85 34.19
N VAL A 140 4.70 9.02 34.10
CA VAL A 140 5.07 10.23 34.82
C VAL A 140 3.93 10.60 35.75
N ARG A 141 4.14 10.45 37.06
CA ARG A 141 3.17 10.87 38.07
C ARG A 141 2.87 12.37 37.95
N PHE A 142 1.68 12.77 38.39
CA PHE A 142 1.20 14.15 38.20
C PHE A 142 2.09 15.21 38.86
N ASP A 143 2.67 14.89 40.01
CA ASP A 143 3.56 15.73 40.82
C ASP A 143 4.96 15.88 40.21
N LEU A 144 5.38 14.96 39.34
CA LEU A 144 6.71 14.94 38.73
C LEU A 144 6.73 15.46 37.29
N LYS A 145 5.59 15.99 36.81
CA LYS A 145 5.41 16.41 35.41
C LYS A 145 6.37 17.51 34.97
N ASP A 146 6.65 18.48 35.83
CA ASP A 146 7.55 19.59 35.47
C ASP A 146 9.01 19.19 35.60
N ILE A 147 9.34 18.35 36.60
CA ILE A 147 10.65 17.71 36.76
C ILE A 147 10.99 16.83 35.54
N TRP A 148 10.01 16.12 34.98
CA TRP A 148 10.18 15.34 33.74
C TRP A 148 10.63 16.23 32.58
N VAL A 149 9.91 17.33 32.35
CA VAL A 149 10.23 18.25 31.25
C VAL A 149 11.61 18.87 31.46
N GLU A 150 11.90 19.36 32.67
CA GLU A 150 13.20 19.96 33.00
C GLU A 150 14.35 18.98 32.73
N LYS A 151 14.28 17.76 33.28
CA LYS A 151 15.35 16.76 33.11
C LYS A 151 15.50 16.29 31.67
N CYS A 152 14.41 16.14 30.91
CA CYS A 152 14.49 15.77 29.50
C CYS A 152 15.04 16.91 28.62
N MET A 153 14.67 18.17 28.88
CA MET A 153 15.20 19.31 28.14
C MET A 153 16.68 19.55 28.43
N ALA A 154 17.14 19.28 29.66
CA ALA A 154 18.56 19.34 30.03
C ALA A 154 19.45 18.37 29.21
N LEU A 155 18.90 17.33 28.59
CA LEU A 155 19.65 16.45 27.68
C LEU A 155 20.11 17.17 26.40
N LEU A 156 19.42 18.24 25.99
CA LEU A 156 19.77 19.05 24.83
C LEU A 156 20.88 20.07 25.14
N GLU A 157 21.30 20.18 26.39
CA GLU A 157 22.36 21.09 26.83
C GLU A 157 23.73 20.41 26.78
N PRO A 158 24.82 21.16 26.52
CA PRO A 158 26.18 20.65 26.59
C PRO A 158 26.51 20.02 27.96
N ASN A 159 27.57 19.22 28.01
CA ASN A 159 28.13 18.76 29.27
C ASN A 159 28.68 19.95 30.05
N THR A 160 28.54 19.91 31.36
CA THR A 160 29.23 20.80 32.30
C THR A 160 29.91 19.94 33.37
N LEU A 161 30.87 20.50 34.11
CA LEU A 161 31.60 19.78 35.16
C LEU A 161 30.64 19.03 36.11
N GLY A 162 30.73 17.70 36.16
CA GLY A 162 29.87 16.85 37.01
C GLY A 162 28.41 16.68 36.55
N LYS A 163 28.05 17.12 35.34
CA LYS A 163 26.73 16.90 34.71
C LYS A 163 26.91 16.42 33.27
N THR A 164 27.51 15.23 33.12
CA THR A 164 27.65 14.58 31.81
C THR A 164 26.29 14.10 31.28
N LEU A 165 26.21 13.81 29.98
CA LEU A 165 25.02 13.23 29.36
C LEU A 165 24.61 11.91 30.06
N ASP A 166 25.59 11.09 30.43
CA ASP A 166 25.35 9.82 31.11
C ASP A 166 24.78 10.05 32.52
N ASP A 167 25.26 11.07 33.25
CA ASP A 167 24.69 11.46 34.55
C ASP A 167 23.25 11.95 34.41
N LYS A 168 22.95 12.69 33.35
CA LYS A 168 21.59 13.19 33.06
C LYS A 168 20.65 12.02 32.76
N PHE A 169 21.08 11.02 31.98
CA PHE A 169 20.32 9.80 31.75
C PHE A 169 20.15 8.96 33.02
N ALA A 170 21.21 8.78 33.82
CA ALA A 170 21.13 8.04 35.09
C ALA A 170 20.08 8.65 36.04
N LYS A 171 20.04 9.99 36.16
CA LYS A 171 19.02 10.70 36.93
C LYS A 171 17.62 10.48 36.39
N LEU A 172 17.44 10.44 35.07
CA LEU A 172 16.15 10.13 34.44
C LEU A 172 15.71 8.69 34.70
N TYR A 173 16.61 7.70 34.59
CA TYR A 173 16.30 6.29 34.90
C TYR A 173 15.88 6.12 36.36
N PHE A 174 16.59 6.77 37.28
CA PHE A 174 16.28 6.71 38.71
C PHE A 174 14.93 7.37 39.04
N THR A 175 14.67 8.55 38.48
CA THR A 175 13.46 9.33 38.78
C THR A 175 12.21 8.75 38.09
N PHE A 176 12.37 8.14 36.90
CA PHE A 176 11.28 7.66 36.05
C PHE A 176 11.51 6.23 35.56
N PRO A 177 11.51 5.23 36.45
CA PRO A 177 11.80 3.83 36.09
C PRO A 177 10.82 3.27 35.05
N ASN A 178 9.55 3.68 35.06
CA ASN A 178 8.55 3.26 34.08
C ASN A 178 8.80 3.84 32.67
N ALA A 179 9.65 4.86 32.54
CA ALA A 179 10.07 5.40 31.26
C ALA A 179 11.33 4.72 30.70
N LYS A 180 11.88 3.71 31.38
CA LYS A 180 13.14 3.05 31.01
C LYS A 180 13.22 2.68 29.54
N ARG A 181 12.19 2.03 28.98
CA ARG A 181 12.18 1.60 27.57
C ARG A 181 12.23 2.77 26.58
N TRP A 182 11.67 3.92 26.96
CA TRP A 182 11.78 5.14 26.15
C TRP A 182 13.17 5.76 26.26
N LEU A 183 13.71 5.83 27.47
CA LEU A 183 15.07 6.33 27.72
C LEU A 183 16.13 5.46 27.03
N ASP A 184 15.98 4.13 27.09
CA ASP A 184 16.84 3.16 26.41
C ASP A 184 16.88 3.44 24.90
N TRP A 185 15.73 3.75 24.30
CA TRP A 185 15.63 4.07 22.86
C TRP A 185 16.41 5.35 22.49
N TRP A 186 16.32 6.40 23.32
CA TRP A 186 17.09 7.63 23.14
C TRP A 186 18.58 7.47 23.44
N CYS A 187 18.95 6.48 24.23
CA CYS A 187 20.33 6.15 24.59
C CYS A 187 21.05 5.31 23.52
N ILE A 188 20.35 4.82 22.49
CA ILE A 188 20.98 4.11 21.36
C ILE A 188 21.96 5.05 20.65
N ALA A 189 23.19 4.60 20.44
CA ALA A 189 24.30 5.42 19.92
C ALA A 189 23.94 6.25 18.67
N ASP A 190 23.32 5.62 17.66
CA ASP A 190 22.95 6.32 16.42
C ASP A 190 21.83 7.36 16.60
N THR A 191 21.03 7.26 17.66
CA THR A 191 19.96 8.23 17.99
C THR A 191 20.51 9.34 18.86
N GLN A 192 21.35 8.96 19.82
CA GLN A 192 22.04 9.87 20.74
C GLN A 192 22.91 10.87 19.95
N SER A 193 23.60 10.38 18.91
CA SER A 193 24.46 11.17 18.03
C SER A 193 23.72 12.18 17.15
N MET A 194 22.41 12.04 16.94
CA MET A 194 21.63 12.96 16.11
C MET A 194 21.11 14.18 16.87
N LEU A 195 21.02 14.11 18.21
CA LEU A 195 20.25 15.09 18.99
C LEU A 195 21.01 15.68 20.19
N PHE A 196 21.82 14.88 20.91
CA PHE A 196 22.39 15.30 22.19
C PHE A 196 23.81 15.84 22.02
N PRO A 197 24.05 17.14 22.33
CA PRO A 197 25.39 17.73 22.21
C PRO A 197 26.39 17.16 23.22
N GLY A 198 25.93 16.64 24.36
CA GLY A 198 26.75 16.06 25.41
C GLY A 198 27.31 14.66 25.11
N ARG A 199 27.00 14.07 23.96
CA ARG A 199 27.50 12.75 23.56
C ARG A 199 29.01 12.82 23.29
N LYS A 200 29.79 11.94 23.92
CA LYS A 200 31.23 11.83 23.66
C LYS A 200 31.47 11.52 22.18
N ARG A 201 32.39 12.25 21.54
CA ARG A 201 32.75 12.01 20.14
C ARG A 201 33.51 10.69 20.01
N MET A 202 33.23 9.95 18.95
CA MET A 202 33.95 8.71 18.62
C MET A 202 34.99 8.97 17.52
N PRO A 203 36.05 8.14 17.40
CA PRO A 203 37.13 8.32 16.41
C PRO A 203 36.68 8.48 14.95
N LEU A 204 35.52 7.91 14.59
CA LEU A 204 34.95 7.92 13.24
C LEU A 204 33.92 9.04 12.99
N ASP A 205 33.63 9.92 13.96
CA ASP A 205 32.70 11.04 13.77
C ASP A 205 33.27 12.10 12.81
N ASP A 206 32.46 12.78 12.00
CA ASP A 206 32.92 13.84 11.08
C ASP A 206 32.79 15.26 11.71
N PRO A 207 33.86 16.08 11.80
CA PRO A 207 35.26 15.78 11.45
C PRO A 207 35.94 14.86 12.48
N PRO A 208 36.86 13.98 12.08
CA PRO A 208 37.51 13.01 12.97
C PRO A 208 38.15 13.65 14.19
N LEU A 209 38.26 12.89 15.29
CA LEU A 209 38.98 13.31 16.49
C LEU A 209 40.43 13.66 16.10
N ASN A 210 40.92 14.82 16.51
CA ASN A 210 42.34 15.15 16.35
C ASN A 210 43.15 14.24 17.30
N ALA A 211 44.33 13.77 16.87
CA ALA A 211 45.16 12.85 17.66
C ALA A 211 45.50 13.38 19.07
N ASP A 212 45.51 14.71 19.24
CA ASP A 212 45.80 15.40 20.51
C ASP A 212 44.58 15.54 21.45
N GLU A 213 43.35 15.21 21.02
CA GLU A 213 42.14 15.27 21.86
C GLU A 213 41.94 14.02 22.74
N SER A 214 42.91 13.10 22.74
CA SER A 214 42.89 11.82 23.46
C SER A 214 43.30 11.91 24.95
N LYS A 215 43.66 13.10 25.45
CA LYS A 215 44.01 13.30 26.86
C LYS A 215 42.87 13.99 27.62
N GLU A 216 42.47 13.40 28.74
CA GLU A 216 41.32 13.84 29.55
C GLU A 216 41.55 15.15 30.35
N ASP A 217 42.68 15.84 30.18
CA ASP A 217 43.11 16.93 31.07
C ASP A 217 43.43 18.28 30.37
N GLU A 218 42.56 18.78 29.49
CA GLU A 218 42.68 20.15 28.94
C GLU A 218 41.44 21.01 29.30
N PRO A 219 41.60 22.26 29.79
CA PRO A 219 40.49 23.11 30.19
C PRO A 219 39.53 23.45 29.05
N GLU A 220 38.32 23.83 29.42
CA GLU A 220 37.11 23.74 28.61
C GLU A 220 36.88 24.74 27.44
N PRO A 221 37.70 25.79 27.13
CA PRO A 221 37.26 26.76 26.12
C PRO A 221 37.61 26.40 24.65
N GLN A 222 38.32 25.30 24.36
CA GLN A 222 38.79 25.00 22.98
C GLN A 222 38.36 23.66 22.37
N ARG A 223 37.44 22.90 23.00
CA ARG A 223 36.82 21.75 22.32
C ARG A 223 36.01 22.24 21.11
N ARG A 224 36.47 21.94 19.89
CA ARG A 224 35.78 22.28 18.63
C ARG A 224 34.33 21.78 18.71
N LYS A 225 33.38 22.71 18.63
CA LYS A 225 31.92 22.46 18.69
C LYS A 225 31.55 21.30 17.76
N GLY A 226 31.08 20.20 18.33
CA GLY A 226 30.63 19.02 17.57
C GLY A 226 29.54 19.37 16.55
N SER A 227 29.33 18.50 15.55
CA SER A 227 28.37 18.70 14.45
C SER A 227 26.94 19.05 14.92
N ASN A 228 26.55 18.65 16.13
CA ASN A 228 25.24 18.95 16.75
C ASN A 228 25.11 20.35 17.35
N ASN A 229 26.17 21.16 17.34
CA ASN A 229 26.21 22.51 17.91
C ASN A 229 26.52 23.58 16.86
N ARG A 230 26.17 23.34 15.58
CA ARG A 230 26.22 24.38 14.54
C ARG A 230 25.02 25.33 14.73
N PRO A 231 25.25 26.62 15.02
CA PRO A 231 24.17 27.59 15.21
C PRO A 231 23.29 27.78 13.96
N GLU A 232 23.88 27.52 12.79
CA GLU A 232 23.27 27.78 11.48
C GLU A 232 22.24 26.72 11.09
N LEU A 233 22.30 25.50 11.63
CA LEU A 233 21.30 24.46 11.33
C LEU A 233 19.96 24.77 12.01
N HIS A 234 18.88 24.65 11.25
CA HIS A 234 17.54 24.80 11.81
C HIS A 234 17.22 23.66 12.79
N SER A 235 17.14 24.00 14.07
CA SER A 235 16.83 23.03 15.13
C SER A 235 15.35 22.65 15.24
N THR A 236 14.47 23.28 14.45
CA THR A 236 13.01 23.13 14.52
C THR A 236 12.39 22.82 13.16
N THR A 237 11.28 22.06 13.16
CA THR A 237 10.49 21.74 11.96
C THR A 237 9.39 22.76 11.67
N ASN A 238 9.41 23.95 12.28
CA ASN A 238 8.37 24.97 12.05
C ASN A 238 8.18 25.29 10.55
N GLY A 239 9.27 25.22 9.77
CA GLY A 239 9.22 25.31 8.31
C GLY A 239 8.38 24.23 7.64
N GLN A 240 8.62 22.96 7.99
CA GLN A 240 7.85 21.80 7.51
C GLN A 240 6.39 21.83 8.01
N GLU A 241 6.15 22.20 9.27
CA GLU A 241 4.79 22.35 9.80
C GLU A 241 4.01 23.47 9.11
N SER A 242 4.67 24.56 8.73
CA SER A 242 4.09 25.63 7.90
C SER A 242 3.75 25.11 6.50
N MET A 243 4.67 24.38 5.86
CA MET A 243 4.45 23.75 4.55
C MET A 243 3.27 22.77 4.56
N HIS A 244 3.14 21.95 5.61
CA HIS A 244 1.98 21.07 5.80
C HIS A 244 0.66 21.84 5.79
N ARG A 245 0.61 23.03 6.41
CA ARG A 245 -0.59 23.88 6.37
C ARG A 245 -0.86 24.38 4.95
N VAL A 246 0.16 24.88 4.25
CA VAL A 246 0.02 25.34 2.85
C VAL A 246 -0.54 24.24 1.95
N TYR A 247 -0.03 23.02 2.06
CA TYR A 247 -0.54 21.88 1.30
C TYR A 247 -2.02 21.58 1.60
N TYR A 248 -2.45 21.74 2.84
CA TYR A 248 -3.87 21.57 3.20
C TYR A 248 -4.76 22.76 2.83
N LEU A 249 -4.20 23.93 2.50
CA LEU A 249 -4.95 25.01 1.86
C LEU A 249 -5.13 24.74 0.36
N LEU A 250 -4.09 24.28 -0.33
CA LEU A 250 -4.16 23.93 -1.75
C LEU A 250 -5.20 22.83 -2.01
N CYS A 251 -5.28 21.86 -1.09
CA CYS A 251 -6.28 20.80 -1.13
C CYS A 251 -6.82 20.53 0.27
N LYS A 252 -8.14 20.38 0.41
CA LYS A 252 -8.80 19.90 1.66
C LYS A 252 -8.37 18.47 2.08
N GLY A 253 -7.42 17.88 1.35
CA GLY A 253 -6.84 16.56 1.53
C GLY A 253 -7.51 15.52 0.64
N LYS A 254 -6.83 14.38 0.47
CA LYS A 254 -7.25 13.27 -0.41
C LYS A 254 -7.35 13.66 -1.89
N CYS A 255 -6.43 14.48 -2.38
CA CYS A 255 -6.37 14.80 -3.81
C CYS A 255 -6.06 13.54 -4.64
N GLY A 256 -6.63 13.43 -5.85
CA GLY A 256 -6.13 12.46 -6.83
C GLY A 256 -4.66 12.77 -7.18
N VAL A 257 -3.91 11.77 -7.66
CA VAL A 257 -2.47 11.95 -7.95
C VAL A 257 -2.25 13.05 -8.99
N ILE A 258 -2.91 12.96 -10.15
CA ILE A 258 -2.76 13.97 -11.23
C ILE A 258 -3.21 15.37 -10.77
N PRO A 259 -4.43 15.57 -10.24
CA PRO A 259 -4.84 16.90 -9.74
C PRO A 259 -3.94 17.44 -8.63
N GLY A 260 -3.45 16.57 -7.74
CA GLY A 260 -2.55 16.96 -6.66
C GLY A 260 -1.17 17.38 -7.18
N LEU A 261 -0.62 16.70 -8.18
CA LEU A 261 0.63 17.10 -8.84
C LEU A 261 0.47 18.43 -9.57
N ILE A 262 -0.65 18.67 -10.26
CA ILE A 262 -0.95 19.96 -10.90
C ILE A 262 -0.98 21.09 -9.86
N GLN A 263 -1.66 20.88 -8.72
CA GLN A 263 -1.71 21.89 -7.65
C GLN A 263 -0.34 22.17 -7.03
N LEU A 264 0.47 21.13 -6.80
CA LEU A 264 1.83 21.28 -6.31
C LEU A 264 2.71 22.03 -7.32
N LEU A 265 2.59 21.71 -8.61
CA LEU A 265 3.33 22.39 -9.67
C LEU A 265 2.95 23.87 -9.75
N ALA A 266 1.65 24.19 -9.75
CA ALA A 266 1.18 25.57 -9.74
C ALA A 266 1.66 26.36 -8.51
N PHE A 267 1.69 25.72 -7.35
CA PHE A 267 2.27 26.30 -6.15
C PHE A 267 3.77 26.58 -6.30
N VAL A 268 4.55 25.60 -6.78
CA VAL A 268 5.99 25.76 -7.03
C VAL A 268 6.27 26.87 -8.04
N GLN A 269 5.50 26.95 -9.13
CA GLN A 269 5.60 28.02 -10.13
C GLN A 269 5.27 29.41 -9.54
N SER A 270 4.34 29.47 -8.59
CA SER A 270 4.08 30.71 -7.85
C SER A 270 5.29 31.13 -7.03
N LEU A 271 5.92 30.18 -6.31
CA LEU A 271 7.13 30.45 -5.54
C LEU A 271 8.30 30.89 -6.43
N GLU A 272 8.46 30.29 -7.61
CA GLU A 272 9.48 30.65 -8.60
C GLU A 272 9.27 32.08 -9.11
N ARG A 273 8.03 32.45 -9.43
CA ARG A 273 7.72 33.82 -9.84
C ARG A 273 8.01 34.83 -8.72
N ASP A 274 7.60 34.54 -7.49
CA ASP A 274 7.92 35.38 -6.34
C ASP A 274 9.44 35.54 -6.19
N PHE A 275 10.18 34.45 -6.34
CA PHE A 275 11.64 34.44 -6.23
C PHE A 275 12.31 35.33 -7.30
N HIS A 276 11.90 35.19 -8.56
CA HIS A 276 12.40 36.03 -9.65
C HIS A 276 12.03 37.51 -9.45
N ASN A 277 10.80 37.79 -9.01
CA ASN A 277 10.34 39.14 -8.72
C ASN A 277 11.20 39.80 -7.63
N THR A 278 11.50 39.09 -6.53
CA THR A 278 12.38 39.63 -5.49
C THR A 278 13.79 39.88 -6.00
N ARG A 279 14.32 39.04 -6.91
CA ARG A 279 15.65 39.26 -7.50
C ARG A 279 15.76 40.52 -8.35
N ILE A 280 14.67 40.94 -8.99
CA ILE A 280 14.61 42.19 -9.77
C ILE A 280 14.14 43.39 -8.93
N GLY A 281 14.04 43.24 -7.60
CA GLY A 281 13.69 44.31 -6.67
C GLY A 281 12.19 44.57 -6.51
N VAL A 282 11.32 43.68 -7.01
CA VAL A 282 9.87 43.79 -6.84
C VAL A 282 9.48 43.29 -5.45
N LEU A 283 8.78 44.14 -4.69
CA LEU A 283 8.22 43.81 -3.39
C LEU A 283 7.15 42.71 -3.54
N ILE A 284 7.34 41.61 -2.82
CA ILE A 284 6.36 40.53 -2.71
C ILE A 284 5.56 40.70 -1.41
N THR A 285 4.28 40.35 -1.41
CA THR A 285 3.35 40.55 -0.28
C THR A 285 3.49 39.52 0.85
N TYR A 286 4.63 38.82 0.93
CA TYR A 286 4.87 37.86 2.00
C TYR A 286 5.26 38.60 3.28
N GLY A 287 4.50 38.40 4.38
CA GLY A 287 4.83 38.96 5.71
C GLY A 287 4.17 40.29 6.11
N SER A 288 3.52 41.02 5.19
CA SER A 288 2.90 42.32 5.50
C SER A 288 1.58 42.27 6.29
N SER A 289 1.07 41.07 6.63
CA SER A 289 -0.08 40.92 7.53
C SER A 289 0.10 39.75 8.51
N GLN A 290 0.87 39.98 9.58
CA GLN A 290 0.84 39.10 10.76
C GLN A 290 -0.57 38.94 11.35
N LYS A 291 -1.53 39.83 11.03
CA LYS A 291 -2.91 39.80 11.55
C LYS A 291 -3.87 38.87 10.79
N ASN A 292 -3.59 38.44 9.56
CA ASN A 292 -4.56 37.69 8.76
C ASN A 292 -4.58 36.18 9.03
N TRP A 293 -3.48 35.58 9.47
CA TRP A 293 -3.36 34.13 9.51
C TRP A 293 -4.18 33.47 10.63
N GLU A 294 -4.21 34.09 11.80
CA GLU A 294 -4.98 33.59 12.94
C GLU A 294 -6.49 33.83 12.77
N GLU A 295 -6.88 34.95 12.14
CA GLU A 295 -8.27 35.26 11.81
C GLU A 295 -8.83 34.40 10.67
N LEU A 296 -8.03 34.08 9.64
CA LEU A 296 -8.42 33.11 8.59
C LEU A 296 -8.59 31.69 9.16
N VAL A 297 -7.73 31.27 10.09
CA VAL A 297 -7.84 29.96 10.76
C VAL A 297 -9.07 29.89 11.68
N LYS A 298 -9.42 30.98 12.37
CA LYS A 298 -10.67 31.08 13.16
C LYS A 298 -11.92 31.16 12.26
N GLY A 299 -11.86 31.91 11.17
CA GLY A 299 -12.97 32.11 10.23
C GLY A 299 -13.37 30.87 9.45
N LEU A 300 -12.42 29.98 9.14
CA LEU A 300 -12.66 28.78 8.32
C LEU A 300 -13.27 27.57 9.08
N LYS A 301 -13.56 27.68 10.39
CA LYS A 301 -14.15 26.61 11.24
C LYS A 301 -13.58 25.21 10.96
N MET A 302 -12.27 25.08 10.72
CA MET A 302 -11.66 23.79 10.35
C MET A 302 -11.45 22.90 11.58
N LYS A 303 -11.98 21.67 11.54
CA LYS A 303 -11.69 20.65 12.56
C LYS A 303 -10.20 20.28 12.52
N LYS A 304 -9.56 20.20 13.70
CA LYS A 304 -8.17 19.70 13.85
C LYS A 304 -8.00 18.40 13.06
N PRO A 305 -7.00 18.29 12.17
CA PRO A 305 -6.81 17.09 11.37
C PRO A 305 -6.47 15.90 12.27
N THR A 306 -7.34 14.90 12.32
CA THR A 306 -6.99 13.60 12.94
C THR A 306 -5.95 12.91 12.06
N LYS A 307 -4.82 12.51 12.66
CA LYS A 307 -3.75 11.76 11.99
C LYS A 307 -4.30 10.42 11.47
N ARG A 308 -3.93 10.00 10.25
CA ARG A 308 -4.05 8.58 9.87
C ARG A 308 -3.04 7.82 10.76
N ARG A 309 -3.52 6.83 11.50
CA ARG A 309 -2.66 5.96 12.31
C ARG A 309 -2.06 4.91 11.39
N TYR A 310 -0.82 5.09 10.97
CA TYR A 310 0.01 3.96 10.55
C TYR A 310 0.32 3.15 11.82
N LEU A 311 0.15 1.83 11.77
CA LEU A 311 0.17 0.93 12.93
C LEU A 311 1.15 -0.23 12.70
N GLU A 312 2.30 0.09 12.14
CA GLU A 312 3.50 -0.72 12.27
C GLU A 312 4.54 0.16 12.96
N ASN A 313 5.23 -0.39 13.96
CA ASN A 313 6.30 0.29 14.67
C ASN A 313 7.37 0.67 13.64
N ASP A 314 7.42 1.94 13.28
CA ASP A 314 8.34 2.59 12.33
C ASP A 314 9.74 2.79 12.94
N GLY A 315 10.02 2.08 14.04
CA GLY A 315 11.23 2.20 14.83
C GLY A 315 11.24 3.46 15.72
N ARG A 316 10.12 4.17 15.87
CA ARG A 316 10.00 5.34 16.75
C ARG A 316 10.14 4.96 18.24
N PRO A 317 10.47 5.93 19.10
CA PRO A 317 10.49 5.69 20.53
C PRO A 317 9.14 5.16 21.02
N PRO A 318 9.11 4.15 21.90
CA PRO A 318 7.85 3.61 22.43
C PRO A 318 7.09 4.73 23.12
N ASP A 319 5.86 5.02 22.67
CA ASP A 319 5.07 6.16 23.19
C ASP A 319 3.71 5.73 23.78
N THR A 320 3.42 4.43 23.79
CA THR A 320 2.20 3.88 24.39
C THR A 320 2.46 3.22 25.75
N THR A 321 1.48 3.29 26.66
CA THR A 321 1.59 2.67 28.00
C THR A 321 1.91 1.18 27.94
N ASP A 322 1.31 0.44 27.00
CA ASP A 322 1.54 -1.00 26.83
C ASP A 322 2.99 -1.28 26.39
N GLU A 323 3.56 -0.45 25.50
CA GLU A 323 4.95 -0.56 25.06
C GLU A 323 5.93 -0.13 26.15
N LEU A 324 5.63 0.92 26.91
CA LEU A 324 6.52 1.43 27.95
C LEU A 324 6.62 0.49 29.15
N LEU A 325 5.50 -0.11 29.56
CA LEU A 325 5.44 -1.00 30.73
C LEU A 325 5.75 -2.47 30.42
N GLY A 326 6.00 -2.83 29.16
CA GLY A 326 6.30 -4.23 28.82
C GLY A 326 5.10 -5.17 28.89
N ASN A 327 3.88 -4.63 28.94
CA ASN A 327 2.63 -5.39 28.90
C ASN A 327 2.35 -5.89 27.47
N ILE A 328 3.26 -6.69 26.91
CA ILE A 328 2.95 -7.50 25.73
C ILE A 328 1.91 -8.50 26.20
N LYS A 329 0.63 -8.23 25.88
CA LYS A 329 -0.52 -9.06 26.24
C LYS A 329 -0.23 -10.54 25.92
N THR A 330 0.17 -11.32 26.93
CA THR A 330 -0.23 -12.72 27.03
C THR A 330 -1.76 -12.67 27.06
N LYS A 331 -2.35 -12.90 25.89
CA LYS A 331 -3.79 -12.70 25.65
C LYS A 331 -4.55 -13.49 26.71
N SER A 332 -5.24 -12.78 27.61
CA SER A 332 -6.09 -13.40 28.63
C SER A 332 -7.11 -14.34 27.98
N ALA A 333 -7.53 -15.39 28.71
CA ALA A 333 -8.44 -16.42 28.23
C ALA A 333 -9.75 -15.88 27.60
N LYS A 334 -10.23 -14.71 28.05
CA LYS A 334 -11.38 -13.99 27.45
C LYS A 334 -11.13 -13.51 26.00
N GLY A 335 -9.88 -13.28 25.61
CA GLY A 335 -9.48 -12.90 24.25
C GLY A 335 -9.51 -14.07 23.27
N ARG A 336 -9.24 -15.31 23.73
CA ARG A 336 -9.28 -16.53 22.89
C ARG A 336 -10.70 -16.87 22.48
N ALA A 337 -11.67 -16.80 23.40
CA ALA A 337 -13.08 -17.06 23.10
C ALA A 337 -13.66 -16.11 22.03
N LYS A 338 -13.21 -14.85 22.02
CA LYS A 338 -13.65 -13.84 21.03
C LYS A 338 -12.96 -13.97 19.67
N GLN A 339 -11.79 -14.63 19.61
CA GLN A 339 -11.04 -14.91 18.38
C GLN A 339 -11.49 -16.20 17.69
N VAL A 340 -11.95 -17.22 18.41
CA VAL A 340 -12.52 -18.43 17.78
C VAL A 340 -13.79 -18.11 16.99
N ALA A 341 -14.57 -17.10 17.42
CA ALA A 341 -15.76 -16.63 16.70
C ALA A 341 -15.45 -15.76 15.45
N LYS A 342 -14.22 -15.27 15.30
CA LYS A 342 -13.78 -14.46 14.17
C LYS A 342 -12.53 -15.11 13.60
N GLY A 343 -12.74 -16.00 12.63
CA GLY A 343 -11.70 -16.76 11.93
C GLY A 343 -10.49 -15.92 11.46
N PRO A 344 -9.45 -16.55 10.91
CA PRO A 344 -8.10 -15.99 10.81
C PRO A 344 -8.13 -14.54 10.30
N GLY A 345 -7.88 -13.62 11.22
CA GLY A 345 -7.85 -12.20 10.91
C GLY A 345 -6.78 -11.92 9.87
N ARG A 346 -7.07 -10.95 9.01
CA ARG A 346 -6.20 -10.49 7.91
C ARG A 346 -4.75 -10.25 8.40
N PRO A 347 -3.72 -10.57 7.59
CA PRO A 347 -2.32 -10.31 7.94
C PRO A 347 -2.07 -8.86 8.35
N ARG A 348 -1.24 -8.67 9.38
CA ARG A 348 -0.73 -7.35 9.80
C ARG A 348 -0.01 -6.68 8.61
N GLY A 349 -0.17 -5.36 8.47
CA GLY A 349 0.43 -4.58 7.36
C GLY A 349 -0.40 -4.51 6.08
N SER A 350 -1.51 -5.25 5.97
CA SER A 350 -2.35 -5.22 4.78
C SER A 350 -3.08 -3.87 4.59
N GLN A 351 -2.79 -3.17 3.49
CA GLN A 351 -3.40 -1.86 3.16
C GLN A 351 -4.94 -1.92 3.27
N ASN A 352 -5.56 -0.86 3.81
CA ASN A 352 -7.02 -0.76 3.81
C ASN A 352 -7.51 -0.86 2.36
N ILE A 353 -8.30 -1.90 2.06
CA ILE A 353 -8.98 -2.02 0.78
C ILE A 353 -9.81 -0.74 0.65
N ASN A 354 -9.46 0.09 -0.34
CA ASN A 354 -10.29 1.23 -0.69
C ASN A 354 -11.71 0.67 -0.91
N ARG A 355 -12.74 1.30 -0.34
CA ARG A 355 -14.13 0.82 -0.52
C ARG A 355 -14.95 1.79 -1.36
N ALA A 356 -14.28 2.75 -1.99
CA ALA A 356 -14.95 3.73 -2.83
C ALA A 356 -15.50 3.02 -4.08
N PRO A 357 -16.79 3.21 -4.42
CA PRO A 357 -17.46 2.48 -5.49
C PRO A 357 -16.80 2.54 -6.85
N LEU A 358 -16.10 3.64 -7.15
CA LEU A 358 -15.48 3.92 -8.44
C LEU A 358 -14.03 3.42 -8.57
N THR A 359 -13.39 2.99 -7.48
CA THR A 359 -11.94 2.68 -7.46
C THR A 359 -11.64 1.33 -6.85
N THR A 360 -12.66 0.62 -6.38
CA THR A 360 -12.51 -0.75 -5.88
C THR A 360 -13.65 -1.57 -6.40
N TYR A 361 -13.28 -2.60 -7.14
CA TYR A 361 -14.20 -3.60 -7.63
C TYR A 361 -14.99 -4.20 -6.46
N GLN A 362 -16.28 -3.89 -6.40
CA GLN A 362 -17.18 -4.46 -5.41
C GLN A 362 -17.66 -5.82 -5.92
N SER A 363 -17.19 -6.86 -5.26
CA SER A 363 -17.54 -8.26 -5.51
C SER A 363 -18.50 -8.79 -4.44
N TYR A 364 -19.08 -9.97 -4.68
CA TYR A 364 -19.88 -10.69 -3.70
C TYR A 364 -19.07 -10.97 -2.42
N THR A 365 -19.75 -10.93 -1.27
CA THR A 365 -19.10 -11.12 0.04
C THR A 365 -19.54 -12.43 0.67
N LYS A 366 -18.69 -12.98 1.55
CA LYS A 366 -19.02 -14.17 2.33
C LYS A 366 -20.27 -13.91 3.18
N GLY A 367 -21.29 -14.76 3.02
CA GLY A 367 -22.46 -14.75 3.89
C GLY A 367 -22.09 -15.11 5.33
N ILE A 368 -22.64 -14.35 6.28
CA ILE A 368 -22.40 -14.50 7.72
C ILE A 368 -23.62 -15.05 8.48
N GLN A 369 -24.79 -15.00 7.86
CA GLN A 369 -26.05 -15.46 8.45
C GLN A 369 -26.31 -16.93 8.12
N PRO A 370 -26.98 -17.69 8.99
CA PRO A 370 -27.48 -19.04 8.66
C PRO A 370 -28.25 -19.03 7.34
N GLY A 371 -28.04 -20.07 6.54
CA GLY A 371 -28.54 -20.22 5.18
C GLY A 371 -27.69 -19.55 4.10
N THR A 372 -26.74 -18.66 4.42
CA THR A 372 -25.97 -17.87 3.45
C THR A 372 -24.47 -18.23 3.34
N LYS A 373 -24.00 -19.22 4.09
CA LYS A 373 -22.59 -19.63 4.15
C LYS A 373 -22.23 -20.53 2.95
N ASN A 374 -20.92 -20.68 2.71
CA ASN A 374 -20.34 -21.63 1.74
C ASN A 374 -20.76 -21.46 0.26
N ARG A 375 -21.06 -20.23 -0.16
CA ARG A 375 -21.48 -19.89 -1.54
C ARG A 375 -20.38 -19.35 -2.46
N CYS A 376 -19.11 -19.71 -2.21
CA CYS A 376 -18.00 -19.24 -3.06
C CYS A 376 -18.13 -19.72 -4.51
N TRP A 377 -18.66 -20.92 -4.73
CA TRP A 377 -19.00 -21.46 -6.05
C TRP A 377 -19.94 -20.52 -6.83
N GLN A 378 -20.99 -20.03 -6.16
CA GLN A 378 -21.95 -19.12 -6.77
C GLN A 378 -21.33 -17.75 -7.07
N SER A 379 -20.56 -17.21 -6.12
CA SER A 379 -19.84 -15.95 -6.31
C SER A 379 -18.89 -16.03 -7.51
N ALA A 380 -18.10 -17.10 -7.62
CA ALA A 380 -17.14 -17.29 -8.70
C ALA A 380 -17.83 -17.31 -10.07
N THR A 381 -18.87 -18.14 -10.23
CA THR A 381 -19.65 -18.22 -11.48
C THR A 381 -20.27 -16.87 -11.84
N LEU A 382 -20.84 -16.15 -10.86
CA LEU A 382 -21.46 -14.85 -11.10
C LEU A 382 -20.45 -13.77 -11.52
N GLU A 383 -19.23 -13.77 -10.96
CA GLU A 383 -18.18 -12.83 -11.38
C GLU A 383 -17.66 -13.15 -12.78
N SER A 384 -17.44 -14.43 -13.11
CA SER A 384 -17.05 -14.85 -14.45
C SER A 384 -18.09 -14.46 -15.49
N LEU A 385 -19.38 -14.69 -15.20
CA LEU A 385 -20.47 -14.30 -16.10
C LEU A 385 -20.61 -12.78 -16.24
N TYR A 386 -20.33 -12.01 -15.19
CA TYR A 386 -20.37 -10.56 -15.27
C TYR A 386 -19.28 -9.99 -16.20
N ALA A 387 -18.12 -10.64 -16.28
CA ALA A 387 -17.08 -10.25 -17.23
C ALA A 387 -17.49 -10.44 -18.70
N LEU A 388 -18.41 -11.38 -18.97
CA LEU A 388 -18.96 -11.68 -20.30
C LEU A 388 -20.31 -10.98 -20.56
N PHE A 389 -20.84 -10.27 -19.57
CA PHE A 389 -22.17 -9.69 -19.64
C PHE A 389 -22.23 -8.52 -20.63
N GLY A 390 -23.24 -8.54 -21.50
CA GLY A 390 -23.45 -7.49 -22.48
C GLY A 390 -24.92 -7.33 -22.90
N PRO A 391 -25.24 -6.31 -23.72
CA PRO A 391 -26.62 -5.95 -24.06
C PRO A 391 -27.43 -7.09 -24.70
N LEU A 392 -26.76 -7.99 -25.43
CA LEU A 392 -27.40 -9.12 -26.14
C LEU A 392 -28.01 -10.15 -25.21
N TRP A 393 -27.61 -10.20 -23.93
CA TRP A 393 -28.17 -11.13 -22.94
C TRP A 393 -29.66 -10.88 -22.69
N SER A 394 -30.15 -9.69 -23.01
CA SER A 394 -31.58 -9.33 -22.94
C SER A 394 -32.47 -10.16 -23.88
N LEU A 395 -31.93 -10.67 -24.98
CA LEU A 395 -32.68 -11.49 -25.96
C LEU A 395 -33.18 -12.81 -25.36
N ASN A 396 -32.50 -13.30 -24.34
CA ASN A 396 -32.82 -14.56 -23.66
C ASN A 396 -33.49 -14.35 -22.29
N ALA A 397 -33.93 -13.12 -21.99
CA ALA A 397 -34.62 -12.76 -20.76
C ALA A 397 -36.09 -12.38 -21.03
N SER A 398 -37.02 -13.05 -20.37
CA SER A 398 -38.46 -12.71 -20.46
C SER A 398 -38.82 -11.50 -19.59
N VAL A 399 -39.69 -10.59 -20.01
CA VAL A 399 -40.01 -9.33 -19.30
C VAL A 399 -40.42 -9.51 -17.82
N ASN A 400 -41.07 -10.62 -17.45
CA ASN A 400 -41.50 -10.95 -16.08
C ASN A 400 -41.01 -12.33 -15.61
N GLY A 401 -39.82 -12.73 -16.03
CA GLY A 401 -39.32 -14.07 -15.76
C GLY A 401 -39.09 -14.34 -14.27
N THR A 402 -39.35 -15.57 -13.83
CA THR A 402 -38.84 -16.06 -12.54
C THR A 402 -37.74 -17.11 -12.73
N GLY A 403 -37.42 -17.45 -13.98
CA GLY A 403 -36.38 -18.40 -14.36
C GLY A 403 -34.98 -17.90 -14.01
N LEU A 404 -34.05 -18.85 -13.85
CA LEU A 404 -32.68 -18.62 -13.40
C LEU A 404 -31.93 -17.60 -14.27
N VAL A 405 -32.02 -17.71 -15.60
CA VAL A 405 -31.36 -16.81 -16.55
C VAL A 405 -31.92 -15.39 -16.47
N HIS A 406 -33.22 -15.23 -16.27
CA HIS A 406 -33.82 -13.91 -16.08
C HIS A 406 -33.39 -13.26 -14.76
N LEU A 407 -33.36 -14.03 -13.66
CA LEU A 407 -32.87 -13.54 -12.37
C LEU A 407 -31.41 -13.10 -12.45
N LEU A 408 -30.59 -13.86 -13.19
CA LEU A 408 -29.21 -13.52 -13.48
C LEU A 408 -29.11 -12.23 -14.31
N TYR A 409 -29.80 -12.14 -15.44
CA TYR A 409 -29.82 -10.96 -16.30
C TYR A 409 -30.21 -9.70 -15.52
N ASN A 410 -31.33 -9.74 -14.79
CA ASN A 410 -31.78 -8.61 -13.97
C ASN A 410 -30.74 -8.19 -12.93
N HIS A 411 -30.08 -9.17 -12.32
CA HIS A 411 -29.03 -8.91 -11.35
C HIS A 411 -27.83 -8.20 -12.00
N LEU A 412 -27.31 -8.72 -13.11
CA LEU A 412 -26.14 -8.15 -13.80
C LEU A 412 -26.44 -6.77 -14.38
N THR A 413 -27.65 -6.56 -14.93
CA THR A 413 -28.13 -5.25 -15.37
C THR A 413 -28.16 -4.25 -14.21
N LYS A 414 -28.81 -4.60 -13.08
CA LYS A 414 -28.87 -3.72 -11.90
C LYS A 414 -27.48 -3.43 -11.32
N ARG A 415 -26.58 -4.41 -11.35
CA ARG A 415 -25.18 -4.22 -10.95
C ARG A 415 -24.48 -3.21 -11.86
N SER A 416 -24.61 -3.36 -13.17
CA SER A 416 -24.01 -2.47 -14.17
C SER A 416 -24.53 -1.04 -14.03
N THR A 417 -25.85 -0.84 -13.95
CA THR A 417 -26.46 0.49 -13.73
C THR A 417 -25.95 1.13 -12.44
N ALA A 418 -25.96 0.39 -11.33
CA ALA A 418 -25.50 0.93 -10.05
C ALA A 418 -23.99 1.26 -10.04
N GLN A 419 -23.17 0.56 -10.83
CA GLN A 419 -21.76 0.90 -11.02
C GLN A 419 -21.59 2.20 -11.81
N LEU A 420 -22.35 2.38 -12.90
CA LEU A 420 -22.33 3.61 -13.69
C LEU A 420 -22.79 4.82 -12.87
N GLU A 421 -23.77 4.64 -11.99
CA GLU A 421 -24.27 5.68 -11.08
C GLU A 421 -23.38 5.89 -9.83
N GLY A 422 -22.30 5.11 -9.67
CA GLY A 422 -21.41 5.19 -8.51
C GLY A 422 -22.05 4.78 -7.17
N LYS A 423 -23.14 4.01 -7.19
CA LYS A 423 -23.85 3.54 -5.99
C LYS A 423 -23.10 2.40 -5.29
N ASN A 424 -23.34 2.23 -3.99
CA ASN A 424 -22.80 1.09 -3.22
C ASN A 424 -23.55 -0.20 -3.59
N LEU A 425 -22.81 -1.25 -3.97
CA LEU A 425 -23.38 -2.50 -4.48
C LEU A 425 -23.63 -3.54 -3.40
N SER A 426 -23.06 -3.41 -2.19
CA SER A 426 -23.00 -4.53 -1.23
C SER A 426 -24.37 -5.11 -0.86
N LYS A 427 -25.37 -4.24 -0.65
CA LYS A 427 -26.76 -4.66 -0.38
C LYS A 427 -27.39 -5.35 -1.59
N SER A 428 -27.19 -4.80 -2.79
CA SER A 428 -27.74 -5.35 -4.04
C SER A 428 -27.15 -6.72 -4.38
N LEU A 429 -25.81 -6.85 -4.30
CA LEU A 429 -25.09 -8.11 -4.54
C LEU A 429 -25.57 -9.21 -3.60
N SER A 430 -25.69 -8.90 -2.30
CA SER A 430 -26.14 -9.86 -1.29
C SER A 430 -27.61 -10.27 -1.50
N ALA A 431 -28.48 -9.31 -1.80
CA ALA A 431 -29.90 -9.58 -2.03
C ALA A 431 -30.12 -10.49 -3.25
N HIS A 432 -29.49 -10.20 -4.39
CA HIS A 432 -29.67 -11.01 -5.59
C HIS A 432 -28.95 -12.36 -5.52
N GLN A 433 -27.80 -12.44 -4.85
CA GLN A 433 -27.16 -13.73 -4.58
C GLN A 433 -28.10 -14.66 -3.80
N ASN A 434 -28.84 -14.12 -2.81
CA ASN A 434 -29.88 -14.85 -2.09
C ASN A 434 -31.04 -15.27 -2.99
N THR A 435 -31.51 -14.39 -3.87
CA THR A 435 -32.60 -14.69 -4.81
C THR A 435 -32.22 -15.82 -5.77
N ILE A 436 -31.03 -15.73 -6.38
CA ILE A 436 -30.51 -16.75 -7.30
C ILE A 436 -30.30 -18.08 -6.58
N HIS A 437 -29.76 -18.06 -5.35
CA HIS A 437 -29.58 -19.29 -4.57
C HIS A 437 -30.92 -19.97 -4.25
N LYS A 438 -31.94 -19.19 -3.84
CA LYS A 438 -33.29 -19.73 -3.63
C LYS A 438 -33.88 -20.37 -4.89
N ALA A 439 -33.66 -19.76 -6.05
CA ALA A 439 -34.09 -20.33 -7.33
C ALA A 439 -33.36 -21.65 -7.63
N LEU A 440 -32.05 -21.72 -7.37
CA LEU A 440 -31.25 -22.94 -7.53
C LEU A 440 -31.70 -24.06 -6.58
N THR A 441 -31.92 -23.76 -5.29
CA THR A 441 -32.45 -24.74 -4.33
C THR A 441 -33.83 -25.23 -4.73
N LYS A 442 -34.68 -24.37 -5.32
CA LYS A 442 -35.99 -24.80 -5.85
C LYS A 442 -35.85 -25.73 -7.05
N LEU A 443 -34.89 -25.46 -7.95
CA LEU A 443 -34.65 -26.28 -9.15
C LEU A 443 -33.97 -27.60 -8.86
N SER A 444 -33.07 -27.65 -7.88
CA SER A 444 -32.32 -28.87 -7.51
C SER A 444 -32.02 -28.87 -6.01
N PRO A 445 -33.01 -29.29 -5.19
CA PRO A 445 -32.90 -29.22 -3.73
C PRO A 445 -31.75 -30.05 -3.17
N THR A 446 -31.45 -31.18 -3.81
CA THR A 446 -30.38 -32.11 -3.41
C THR A 446 -28.98 -31.57 -3.74
N SER A 447 -28.85 -30.75 -4.78
CA SER A 447 -27.57 -30.22 -5.23
C SER A 447 -27.21 -28.88 -4.60
N TYR A 448 -28.20 -28.08 -4.19
CA TYR A 448 -27.99 -26.73 -3.64
C TYR A 448 -28.59 -26.58 -2.24
N ILE A 449 -27.96 -27.26 -1.29
CA ILE A 449 -28.36 -27.24 0.12
C ILE A 449 -27.82 -25.95 0.78
N PRO A 450 -28.65 -25.18 1.53
CA PRO A 450 -28.19 -24.01 2.25
C PRO A 450 -27.02 -24.30 3.20
N ASP A 451 -26.09 -23.36 3.31
CA ASP A 451 -24.85 -23.47 4.10
C ASP A 451 -23.89 -24.59 3.70
N GLN A 452 -24.11 -25.31 2.59
CA GLN A 452 -23.18 -26.30 2.05
C GLN A 452 -22.46 -25.82 0.78
N PHE A 453 -21.34 -26.45 0.47
CA PHE A 453 -20.68 -26.28 -0.82
C PHE A 453 -21.51 -26.96 -1.93
N ALA A 454 -21.49 -26.38 -3.13
CA ALA A 454 -22.10 -26.96 -4.32
C ALA A 454 -21.19 -26.76 -5.53
N SER A 455 -21.48 -27.45 -6.63
CA SER A 455 -20.67 -27.38 -7.85
C SER A 455 -20.93 -26.08 -8.63
N ALA A 456 -19.84 -25.36 -8.93
CA ALA A 456 -19.88 -24.21 -9.84
C ALA A 456 -20.14 -24.65 -11.29
N ASP A 457 -19.62 -25.82 -11.67
CA ASP A 457 -19.80 -26.41 -13.01
C ASP A 457 -21.26 -26.75 -13.23
N GLN A 458 -21.91 -27.41 -12.25
CA GLN A 458 -23.33 -27.74 -12.33
C GLN A 458 -24.21 -26.47 -12.36
N PHE A 459 -23.76 -25.37 -11.76
CA PHE A 459 -24.45 -24.09 -11.86
C PHE A 459 -24.36 -23.54 -13.27
N MET A 460 -23.16 -23.59 -13.88
CA MET A 460 -22.96 -23.18 -15.27
C MET A 460 -23.75 -24.07 -16.25
N GLU A 461 -23.72 -25.39 -16.09
CA GLU A 461 -24.49 -26.35 -16.89
C GLU A 461 -25.98 -26.05 -16.87
N LYS A 462 -26.54 -25.66 -15.73
CA LYS A 462 -27.96 -25.25 -15.63
C LYS A 462 -28.27 -23.97 -16.41
N LEU A 463 -27.31 -23.06 -16.53
CA LEU A 463 -27.48 -21.82 -17.30
C LEU A 463 -27.39 -22.07 -18.81
N VAL A 464 -26.60 -23.06 -19.25
CA VAL A 464 -26.42 -23.42 -20.67
C VAL A 464 -27.17 -24.69 -21.09
N HIS A 465 -28.09 -25.17 -20.24
CA HIS A 465 -28.91 -26.31 -20.59
C HIS A 465 -29.79 -25.98 -21.81
N PRO A 466 -29.95 -26.88 -22.80
CA PRO A 466 -30.87 -26.66 -23.91
C PRO A 466 -32.29 -26.34 -23.43
N GLY A 467 -32.90 -25.30 -23.99
CA GLY A 467 -34.28 -24.93 -23.67
C GLY A 467 -34.56 -23.44 -23.72
N PRO A 468 -35.82 -23.04 -23.49
CA PRO A 468 -36.22 -21.64 -23.43
C PRO A 468 -35.58 -20.94 -22.22
N ASN A 469 -35.15 -19.69 -22.40
CA ASN A 469 -34.42 -18.91 -21.39
C ASN A 469 -33.08 -19.56 -20.98
N SER A 470 -32.28 -19.95 -21.97
CA SER A 470 -30.94 -20.51 -21.81
C SER A 470 -29.87 -19.50 -22.25
N LEU A 471 -28.71 -19.53 -21.59
CA LEU A 471 -27.52 -18.81 -22.06
C LEU A 471 -26.72 -19.59 -23.10
N ARG A 472 -27.12 -20.84 -23.40
CA ARG A 472 -26.44 -21.73 -24.35
C ARG A 472 -26.00 -21.05 -25.65
N PRO A 473 -26.83 -20.24 -26.34
CA PRO A 473 -26.44 -19.62 -27.61
C PRO A 473 -25.20 -18.71 -27.52
N PHE A 474 -24.88 -18.17 -26.34
CA PHE A 474 -23.68 -17.33 -26.15
C PHE A 474 -22.39 -18.14 -25.93
N PHE A 475 -22.53 -19.42 -25.60
CA PHE A 475 -21.43 -20.33 -25.28
C PHE A 475 -21.32 -21.48 -26.28
N GLU A 476 -22.19 -21.52 -27.29
CA GLU A 476 -22.21 -22.58 -28.27
C GLU A 476 -21.03 -22.51 -29.22
N ILE A 477 -20.33 -23.64 -29.32
CA ILE A 477 -19.24 -23.86 -30.25
C ILE A 477 -19.65 -25.03 -31.15
N PRO A 478 -19.55 -24.87 -32.49
CA PRO A 478 -19.77 -25.98 -33.41
C PRO A 478 -18.65 -27.00 -33.26
N ILE A 479 -19.02 -28.28 -33.18
CA ILE A 479 -18.09 -29.40 -33.20
C ILE A 479 -18.44 -30.30 -34.37
N VAL A 480 -17.41 -30.60 -35.17
CA VAL A 480 -17.44 -31.64 -36.18
C VAL A 480 -16.67 -32.83 -35.65
N LYS A 481 -17.34 -33.98 -35.52
CA LYS A 481 -16.70 -35.27 -35.26
C LYS A 481 -16.60 -36.03 -36.57
N THR A 482 -15.41 -36.39 -36.98
CA THR A 482 -15.15 -37.20 -38.17
C THR A 482 -14.70 -38.59 -37.77
N TYR A 483 -15.38 -39.60 -38.29
CA TYR A 483 -15.05 -41.02 -38.12
C TYR A 483 -14.48 -41.53 -39.43
N SER A 484 -13.28 -42.10 -39.39
CA SER A 484 -12.60 -42.70 -40.54
C SER A 484 -12.30 -44.17 -40.26
N CYS A 485 -12.54 -45.03 -41.24
CA CYS A 485 -12.17 -46.44 -41.14
C CYS A 485 -10.69 -46.63 -41.50
N PRO A 486 -9.89 -47.33 -40.67
CA PRO A 486 -8.48 -47.59 -40.98
C PRO A 486 -8.30 -48.55 -42.17
N VAL A 487 -9.30 -49.41 -42.45
CA VAL A 487 -9.24 -50.40 -43.54
C VAL A 487 -9.60 -49.80 -44.90
N ASN A 488 -10.48 -48.80 -44.94
CA ASN A 488 -10.91 -48.17 -46.19
C ASN A 488 -11.16 -46.66 -46.01
N ALA A 489 -10.30 -45.84 -46.63
CA ALA A 489 -10.37 -44.38 -46.57
C ALA A 489 -11.71 -43.80 -47.11
N GLY A 490 -12.39 -44.50 -48.01
CA GLY A 490 -13.72 -44.11 -48.52
C GLY A 490 -14.85 -44.28 -47.49
N HIS A 491 -14.60 -44.97 -46.37
CA HIS A 491 -15.56 -45.15 -45.29
C HIS A 491 -15.36 -44.07 -44.21
N THR A 492 -15.59 -42.82 -44.62
CA THR A 492 -15.54 -41.66 -43.72
C THR A 492 -16.95 -41.11 -43.50
N TYR A 493 -17.26 -40.74 -42.26
CA TYR A 493 -18.53 -40.14 -41.85
C TYR A 493 -18.28 -38.98 -40.89
N SER A 494 -18.86 -37.81 -41.17
CA SER A 494 -18.76 -36.65 -40.28
C SER A 494 -20.12 -36.30 -39.71
N LYS A 495 -20.16 -36.00 -38.41
CA LYS A 495 -21.34 -35.52 -37.69
C LYS A 495 -21.04 -34.15 -37.10
N SER A 496 -21.86 -33.16 -37.46
CA SER A 496 -21.82 -31.84 -36.85
C SER A 496 -22.79 -31.75 -35.68
N SER A 497 -22.38 -31.07 -34.61
CA SER A 497 -23.19 -30.81 -33.42
C SER A 497 -22.75 -29.48 -32.78
N SER A 498 -23.51 -28.95 -31.83
CA SER A 498 -23.08 -27.84 -30.99
C SER A 498 -22.93 -28.30 -29.56
N ILE A 499 -21.94 -27.74 -28.86
CA ILE A 499 -21.80 -27.89 -27.42
C ILE A 499 -21.60 -26.52 -26.79
N ALA A 500 -21.98 -26.38 -25.51
CA ALA A 500 -21.70 -25.17 -24.74
C ALA A 500 -20.73 -25.41 -23.57
N CYS A 501 -20.36 -26.66 -23.31
CA CYS A 501 -19.40 -27.05 -22.30
C CYS A 501 -18.48 -28.14 -22.84
N ILE A 502 -17.17 -27.91 -22.76
CA ILE A 502 -16.15 -28.90 -23.09
C ILE A 502 -15.69 -29.54 -21.79
N GLN A 503 -15.95 -30.85 -21.63
CA GLN A 503 -15.36 -31.63 -20.56
C GLN A 503 -14.00 -32.17 -21.00
N ILE A 504 -12.96 -31.81 -20.26
CA ILE A 504 -11.59 -32.28 -20.49
C ILE A 504 -11.30 -33.34 -19.45
N PHE A 505 -11.11 -34.57 -19.92
CA PHE A 505 -10.76 -35.70 -19.07
C PHE A 505 -9.26 -36.00 -19.19
N PRO A 506 -8.67 -36.63 -18.16
CA PRO A 506 -7.25 -36.97 -18.16
C PRO A 506 -6.75 -37.75 -19.38
N TYR A 507 -7.56 -38.68 -19.91
CA TYR A 507 -7.18 -39.50 -21.07
C TYR A 507 -6.94 -38.67 -22.34
N LYS A 508 -7.57 -37.50 -22.50
CA LYS A 508 -7.38 -36.64 -23.68
C LYS A 508 -5.97 -36.09 -23.80
N PHE A 509 -5.29 -35.89 -22.67
CA PHE A 509 -3.87 -35.50 -22.67
C PHE A 509 -2.99 -36.65 -23.17
N VAL A 510 -3.30 -37.88 -22.76
CA VAL A 510 -2.59 -39.08 -23.21
C VAL A 510 -2.77 -39.29 -24.71
N GLU A 511 -4.00 -39.16 -25.21
CA GLU A 511 -4.33 -39.28 -26.65
C GLU A 511 -3.66 -38.20 -27.50
N ALA A 512 -3.55 -36.98 -26.96
CA ALA A 512 -2.85 -35.87 -27.61
C ALA A 512 -1.31 -35.97 -27.51
N GLY A 513 -0.77 -36.93 -26.75
CA GLY A 513 0.66 -37.03 -26.47
C GLY A 513 1.21 -35.86 -25.64
N LEU A 514 0.36 -35.24 -24.82
CA LEU A 514 0.66 -34.03 -24.05
C LEU A 514 0.73 -34.32 -22.55
N SER A 515 1.52 -33.52 -21.83
CA SER A 515 1.50 -33.51 -20.37
C SER A 515 0.30 -32.73 -19.86
N TYR A 516 -0.16 -33.01 -18.62
CA TYR A 516 -1.21 -32.23 -17.95
C TYR A 516 -0.89 -30.73 -17.84
N GLY A 517 0.40 -30.38 -17.85
CA GLY A 517 0.84 -28.97 -17.84
C GLY A 517 0.56 -28.22 -19.14
N ASP A 518 0.32 -28.94 -20.25
CA ASP A 518 0.24 -28.39 -21.60
C ASP A 518 -1.21 -28.15 -22.06
N LEU A 519 -2.09 -27.74 -21.14
CA LEU A 519 -3.51 -27.50 -21.42
C LEU A 519 -3.72 -26.52 -22.59
N GLY A 520 -2.87 -25.50 -22.73
CA GLY A 520 -2.93 -24.55 -23.84
C GLY A 520 -2.77 -25.24 -25.20
N GLN A 521 -1.75 -26.11 -25.33
CA GLN A 521 -1.51 -26.86 -26.56
C GLN A 521 -2.64 -27.86 -26.84
N LEU A 522 -3.22 -28.47 -25.80
CA LEU A 522 -4.37 -29.35 -25.96
C LEU A 522 -5.58 -28.59 -26.53
N ILE A 523 -5.87 -27.39 -26.01
CA ILE A 523 -6.97 -26.55 -26.51
C ILE A 523 -6.70 -26.09 -27.95
N ASP A 524 -5.47 -25.68 -28.25
CA ASP A 524 -5.08 -25.28 -29.61
C ASP A 524 -5.31 -26.46 -30.58
N GLN A 525 -4.78 -27.65 -30.28
CA GLN A 525 -5.03 -28.85 -31.08
C GLN A 525 -6.53 -29.17 -31.22
N MET A 526 -7.30 -29.06 -30.14
CA MET A 526 -8.75 -29.30 -30.18
C MET A 526 -9.50 -28.32 -31.10
N THR A 527 -8.98 -27.11 -31.28
CA THR A 527 -9.63 -26.04 -32.04
C THR A 527 -9.08 -25.88 -33.47
N THR A 528 -7.90 -26.43 -33.78
CA THR A 528 -7.30 -26.42 -35.13
C THR A 528 -7.49 -27.75 -35.85
N ASP A 529 -6.66 -28.74 -35.51
CA ASP A 529 -6.48 -30.00 -36.24
C ASP A 529 -7.38 -31.12 -35.72
N GLY A 530 -7.92 -30.94 -34.51
CA GLY A 530 -8.68 -31.93 -33.77
C GLY A 530 -7.79 -32.94 -33.04
N ILE A 531 -8.39 -33.70 -32.12
CA ILE A 531 -7.73 -34.83 -31.45
C ILE A 531 -8.21 -36.13 -32.10
N SER A 532 -7.28 -36.93 -32.60
CA SER A 532 -7.55 -38.27 -33.11
C SER A 532 -7.58 -39.26 -31.95
N THR A 533 -8.65 -40.04 -31.86
CA THR A 533 -8.85 -41.03 -30.78
C THR A 533 -9.38 -42.31 -31.40
N ASP A 534 -9.00 -43.47 -30.84
CA ASP A 534 -9.64 -44.72 -31.22
C ASP A 534 -11.02 -44.78 -30.56
N SER A 535 -12.06 -44.74 -31.39
CA SER A 535 -13.44 -44.77 -30.91
C SER A 535 -13.91 -46.15 -30.44
N GLY A 536 -13.17 -47.22 -30.76
CA GLY A 536 -13.63 -48.60 -30.54
C GLY A 536 -14.87 -48.98 -31.35
N LEU A 537 -15.31 -48.15 -32.30
CA LEU A 537 -16.49 -48.37 -33.12
C LEU A 537 -16.17 -49.28 -34.31
N VAL A 538 -17.10 -50.18 -34.63
CA VAL A 538 -16.98 -51.08 -35.79
C VAL A 538 -17.54 -50.41 -37.05
N CYS A 539 -16.78 -50.44 -38.14
CA CYS A 539 -17.23 -49.90 -39.42
C CYS A 539 -18.29 -50.83 -40.05
N ARG A 540 -19.56 -50.45 -39.99
CA ARG A 540 -20.69 -51.20 -40.60
C ARG A 540 -20.59 -51.42 -42.11
N ARG A 541 -19.78 -50.63 -42.83
CA ARG A 541 -19.52 -50.84 -44.26
C ARG A 541 -18.47 -51.92 -44.53
N CYS A 542 -17.56 -52.15 -43.59
CA CYS A 542 -16.59 -53.26 -43.64
C CYS A 542 -17.15 -54.53 -43.00
N HIS A 543 -18.02 -54.37 -41.99
CA HIS A 543 -18.68 -55.45 -41.26
C HIS A 543 -20.19 -55.19 -41.22
N PRO A 544 -20.92 -55.51 -42.31
CA PRO A 544 -22.37 -55.35 -42.35
C PRO A 544 -23.04 -56.31 -41.36
N GLU A 545 -23.94 -55.78 -40.52
CA GLU A 545 -24.69 -56.54 -39.52
C GLU A 545 -25.52 -57.66 -40.17
N THR A 546 -25.55 -58.81 -39.50
CA THR A 546 -26.44 -59.93 -39.87
C THR A 546 -27.88 -59.63 -39.42
N LYS A 547 -28.89 -60.24 -40.06
CA LYS A 547 -30.32 -59.95 -39.77
C LYS A 547 -30.71 -60.15 -38.29
N GLU A 548 -30.01 -61.02 -37.57
CA GLU A 548 -30.25 -61.35 -36.16
C GLU A 548 -29.76 -60.24 -35.20
N GLU A 549 -28.78 -59.44 -35.62
CA GLU A 549 -28.27 -58.30 -34.83
C GLU A 549 -29.18 -57.08 -34.93
N LYS A 550 -30.04 -56.94 -35.95
CA LYS A 550 -30.95 -55.78 -36.03
C LYS A 550 -32.03 -55.77 -34.97
N ASP A 551 -32.49 -56.93 -34.53
CA ASP A 551 -33.61 -57.05 -33.58
C ASP A 551 -33.15 -56.93 -32.11
N ALA A 552 -31.87 -57.20 -31.82
CA ALA A 552 -31.29 -57.04 -30.48
C ALA A 552 -30.84 -55.59 -30.15
N TYR A 553 -30.65 -54.75 -31.17
CA TYR A 553 -29.99 -53.43 -31.04
C TYR A 553 -30.97 -52.23 -30.95
N ILE A 554 -32.29 -52.46 -30.98
CA ILE A 554 -33.28 -51.37 -30.86
C ILE A 554 -33.42 -50.88 -29.41
N ASP A 555 -33.01 -51.68 -28.40
CA ASP A 555 -33.27 -51.39 -26.97
C ASP A 555 -32.04 -51.05 -26.11
N ALA A 556 -30.82 -50.99 -26.67
CA ALA A 556 -29.60 -50.73 -25.88
C ALA A 556 -28.75 -49.60 -26.46
N ASP A 557 -29.04 -48.37 -26.04
CA ASP A 557 -28.12 -47.25 -26.15
C ASP A 557 -26.93 -47.47 -25.17
N ILE A 558 -25.80 -47.93 -25.72
CA ILE A 558 -24.45 -48.07 -25.12
C ILE A 558 -24.12 -49.47 -24.57
N VAL A 559 -23.19 -50.16 -25.25
CA VAL A 559 -22.38 -51.23 -24.67
C VAL A 559 -20.90 -50.91 -24.91
N LEU A 560 -20.13 -50.76 -23.82
CA LEU A 560 -18.67 -50.82 -23.81
C LEU A 560 -18.27 -52.29 -23.97
N LEU A 561 -17.60 -52.64 -25.07
CA LEU A 561 -16.94 -53.94 -25.18
C LEU A 561 -15.54 -53.81 -24.59
N SER A 562 -15.32 -54.55 -23.50
CA SER A 562 -14.02 -54.78 -22.89
C SER A 562 -13.07 -55.49 -23.85
N ALA A 563 -11.85 -54.98 -23.94
CA ALA A 563 -10.65 -55.77 -24.17
C ALA A 563 -9.60 -55.34 -23.13
#